data_AF-A0A1E9IML4-F1
#
_entry.id   AF-A0A1E9IML4-F1
#
_cell.length_a   1.000
_cell.length_b   1.000
_cell.length_c   1.000
_cell.angle_alpha   90.00
_cell.angle_beta   90.00
_cell.angle_gamma   90.00
#
_symmetry.space_group_name_H-M   'P 1'
#
loop_
_entity.id
_entity.type
_entity.pdbx_description
1 polymer ?
#
loop_
_entity_poly.entity_id
_entity_poly.type
_entity_poly.pdbx_seq_one_letter_code
_entity_poly.pdbx_strand_id
1 'polypeptide(L)'
;MALYQFDVLDSTNEYMKEHREKFQNFDVVLAKNQTAGKGRRGNIWISTEGMALFTFLMRKQEREENIDYMKLPLLAGLAAIRAFQKIKEAEYQFKWTNDIYLQDKKLGGILIERRENDFLIGIGLNINNQIPLEIKHIAISLQELEKKEYSIPEVVLEVVEQFQTLWEEYKQGKWKEILAEINKINYLYGKRAALRAGNLFVEGIVQQINDKGEIEIISEEKIKSFAIGEVIRERIVFPLEADAESFAKAYILKEASYDVIACLVGEFSESWQAKLENLHLKVERNMSLEETMKKYQAKSFLDFSNLFPLENYSEEKIQEITKMFI
;
A
#
# COMPACT_ATOMS: atom_id res chain seq x y z
N MET A 1 -1.76 25.51 -13.80
CA MET A 1 -1.22 24.15 -13.94
C MET A 1 -1.19 23.80 -15.41
N ALA A 2 -0.01 23.52 -15.94
CA ALA A 2 0.22 22.94 -17.25
C ALA A 2 0.58 21.45 -17.13
N LEU A 3 0.27 20.66 -18.15
CA LEU A 3 0.60 19.23 -18.25
C LEU A 3 1.65 19.01 -19.35
N TYR A 4 2.83 18.54 -18.95
CA TYR A 4 3.95 18.23 -19.82
C TYR A 4 4.02 16.71 -20.00
N GLN A 5 3.78 16.23 -21.22
CA GLN A 5 3.69 14.81 -21.53
C GLN A 5 4.93 14.31 -22.26
N PHE A 6 5.43 13.16 -21.82
CA PHE A 6 6.60 12.48 -22.38
C PHE A 6 6.25 11.03 -22.67
N ASP A 7 6.81 10.47 -23.75
CA ASP A 7 6.64 9.04 -24.01
C ASP A 7 7.44 8.20 -23.00
N VAL A 8 8.72 8.55 -22.79
CA VAL A 8 9.60 7.83 -21.89
C VAL A 8 10.45 8.81 -21.09
N LEU A 9 10.54 8.59 -19.79
CA LEU A 9 11.52 9.22 -18.89
C LEU A 9 12.25 8.14 -18.08
N ASP A 10 13.33 8.50 -17.41
CA ASP A 10 13.89 7.64 -16.36
C ASP A 10 13.00 7.65 -15.12
N SER A 11 12.63 8.83 -14.65
CA SER A 11 11.72 9.09 -13.54
C SER A 11 11.11 10.49 -13.70
N THR A 12 9.79 10.60 -13.60
CA THR A 12 9.09 11.89 -13.60
C THR A 12 9.54 12.78 -12.44
N ASN A 13 9.85 12.18 -11.29
CA ASN A 13 10.41 12.89 -10.13
C ASN A 13 11.77 13.50 -10.47
N GLU A 14 12.71 12.71 -11.02
CA GLU A 14 14.06 13.23 -11.32
C GLU A 14 14.01 14.26 -12.44
N TYR A 15 13.22 14.02 -13.49
CA TYR A 15 13.06 14.98 -14.57
C TYR A 15 12.55 16.34 -14.04
N MET A 16 11.51 16.33 -13.21
CA MET A 16 10.98 17.56 -12.63
C MET A 16 11.97 18.21 -11.65
N LYS A 17 12.76 17.42 -10.91
CA LYS A 17 13.77 17.89 -9.94
C LYS A 17 14.92 18.62 -10.61
N GLU A 18 15.42 18.07 -11.70
CA GLU A 18 16.52 18.64 -12.49
C GLU A 18 16.07 19.88 -13.26
N HIS A 19 14.80 19.93 -13.67
CA HIS A 19 14.26 21.01 -14.49
C HIS A 19 13.29 21.94 -13.76
N ARG A 20 13.29 21.94 -12.41
CA ARG A 20 12.27 22.63 -11.59
C ARG A 20 12.02 24.09 -11.97
N GLU A 21 13.06 24.81 -12.39
CA GLU A 21 12.98 26.23 -12.78
C GLU A 21 12.08 26.47 -14.00
N LYS A 22 11.81 25.45 -14.81
CA LYS A 22 10.92 25.53 -15.97
C LYS A 22 9.44 25.43 -15.61
N PHE A 23 9.12 25.00 -14.39
CA PHE A 23 7.77 24.65 -13.98
C PHE A 23 7.20 25.65 -12.97
N GLN A 24 5.92 25.99 -13.14
CA GLN A 24 5.16 26.76 -12.18
C GLN A 24 4.61 25.85 -11.07
N ASN A 25 4.08 26.48 -10.02
CA ASN A 25 3.42 25.74 -8.95
C ASN A 25 2.25 24.91 -9.51
N PHE A 26 2.20 23.64 -9.11
CA PHE A 26 1.28 22.59 -9.56
C PHE A 26 1.40 22.16 -11.02
N ASP A 27 2.41 22.60 -11.78
CA ASP A 27 2.66 22.01 -13.09
C ASP A 27 3.03 20.53 -12.97
N VAL A 28 2.65 19.76 -13.99
CA VAL A 28 2.69 18.30 -13.97
C VAL A 28 3.58 17.77 -15.08
N VAL A 29 4.49 16.86 -14.74
CA VAL A 29 5.22 16.01 -15.69
C VAL A 29 4.57 14.64 -15.68
N LEU A 30 4.12 14.17 -16.83
CA LEU A 30 3.51 12.86 -17.05
C LEU A 30 4.35 12.08 -18.06
N ALA A 31 4.66 10.82 -17.74
CA ALA A 31 5.35 9.90 -18.66
C ALA A 31 4.47 8.68 -18.96
N LYS A 32 4.44 8.21 -20.21
CA LYS A 32 3.79 6.92 -20.54
C LYS A 32 4.58 5.74 -19.98
N ASN A 33 5.90 5.85 -19.86
CA ASN A 33 6.76 4.83 -19.27
C ASN A 33 7.94 5.45 -18.49
N GLN A 34 8.41 4.76 -17.45
CA GLN A 34 9.62 5.09 -16.70
C GLN A 34 10.61 3.93 -16.72
N THR A 35 11.85 4.19 -17.15
CA THR A 35 12.91 3.15 -17.21
C THR A 35 13.60 2.92 -15.85
N ALA A 36 13.51 3.87 -14.93
CA ALA A 36 14.12 3.83 -13.60
C ALA A 36 13.13 4.35 -12.53
N GLY A 37 11.86 3.91 -12.62
CA GLY A 37 10.80 4.30 -11.70
C GLY A 37 11.16 4.04 -10.24
N LYS A 38 10.99 5.06 -9.39
CA LYS A 38 11.39 5.02 -7.98
C LYS A 38 10.17 4.90 -7.06
N GLY A 39 10.29 4.00 -6.10
CA GLY A 39 9.46 3.95 -4.91
C GLY A 39 10.22 4.44 -3.68
N ARG A 40 9.54 4.46 -2.53
CA ARG A 40 10.18 4.82 -1.26
C ARG A 40 11.27 3.83 -0.88
N ARG A 41 12.27 4.32 -0.14
CA ARG A 41 13.37 3.51 0.43
C ARG A 41 14.17 2.71 -0.61
N GLY A 42 14.24 3.19 -1.85
CA GLY A 42 14.97 2.53 -2.92
C GLY A 42 14.23 1.36 -3.57
N ASN A 43 12.96 1.13 -3.22
CA ASN A 43 12.11 0.19 -3.95
C ASN A 43 11.95 0.63 -5.40
N ILE A 44 11.86 -0.32 -6.32
CA ILE A 44 11.64 -0.06 -7.75
C ILE A 44 10.13 0.01 -8.00
N TRP A 45 9.69 1.03 -8.74
CA TRP A 45 8.33 1.09 -9.25
C TRP A 45 8.28 0.49 -10.67
N ILE A 46 7.68 -0.69 -10.79
CA ILE A 46 7.53 -1.38 -12.07
C ILE A 46 6.53 -0.61 -12.93
N SER A 47 7.01 -0.08 -14.06
CA SER A 47 6.21 0.72 -14.99
C SER A 47 5.74 -0.14 -16.16
N THR A 48 4.43 -0.27 -16.31
CA THR A 48 3.77 -0.96 -17.42
C THR A 48 2.92 0.03 -18.20
N GLU A 49 2.71 -0.23 -19.50
CA GLU A 49 1.91 0.65 -20.34
C GLU A 49 0.47 0.75 -19.83
N GLY A 50 -0.11 1.96 -19.83
CA GLY A 50 -1.45 2.23 -19.30
C GLY A 50 -1.48 2.71 -17.85
N MET A 51 -0.33 2.85 -17.18
CA MET A 51 -0.23 3.49 -15.87
C MET A 51 -0.28 5.02 -15.96
N ALA A 52 -0.79 5.67 -14.93
CA ALA A 52 -0.55 7.10 -14.72
C ALA A 52 0.74 7.27 -13.91
N LEU A 53 1.82 7.70 -14.56
CA LEU A 53 3.13 7.93 -13.94
C LEU A 53 3.43 9.42 -14.02
N PHE A 54 3.26 10.15 -12.94
CA PHE A 54 3.37 11.60 -12.96
C PHE A 54 3.99 12.16 -11.69
N THR A 55 4.53 13.37 -11.83
CA THR A 55 4.98 14.20 -10.72
C THR A 55 4.41 15.59 -10.91
N PHE A 56 3.92 16.21 -9.84
CA PHE A 56 3.61 17.64 -9.86
C PHE A 56 4.43 18.42 -8.83
N LEU A 57 4.74 19.66 -9.19
CA LEU A 57 5.58 20.54 -8.39
C LEU A 57 4.73 21.28 -7.36
N MET A 58 5.13 21.26 -6.09
CA MET A 58 4.57 22.15 -5.09
C MET A 58 5.67 23.05 -4.54
N ARG A 59 5.60 24.34 -4.88
CA ARG A 59 6.54 25.36 -4.42
C ARG A 59 6.13 25.86 -3.05
N LYS A 60 7.04 25.80 -2.08
CA LYS A 60 6.81 26.42 -0.76
C LYS A 60 6.72 27.93 -0.91
N GLN A 61 5.67 28.55 -0.37
CA GLN A 61 5.57 30.00 -0.34
C GLN A 61 6.25 30.55 0.92
N GLU A 62 6.93 31.69 0.80
CA GLU A 62 7.67 32.29 1.93
C GLU A 62 6.78 32.62 3.14
N ARG A 63 5.49 32.90 2.91
CA ARG A 63 4.52 33.27 3.95
C ARG A 63 3.91 32.08 4.70
N GLU A 64 4.32 30.86 4.37
CA GLU A 64 3.79 29.61 4.94
C GLU A 64 4.63 29.13 6.15
N GLU A 65 4.91 30.06 7.07
CA GLU A 65 5.56 29.75 8.34
C GLU A 65 4.54 28.98 9.20
N ASN A 66 4.91 27.78 9.68
CA ASN A 66 4.07 26.83 10.46
C ASN A 66 3.24 25.80 9.67
N ILE A 67 3.41 25.67 8.36
CA ILE A 67 2.86 24.52 7.65
C ILE A 67 3.72 23.28 7.90
N ASP A 68 3.09 22.20 8.39
CA ASP A 68 3.73 20.90 8.51
C ASP A 68 3.58 20.11 7.21
N TYR A 69 4.67 20.03 6.45
CA TYR A 69 4.77 19.33 5.17
C TYR A 69 4.89 17.81 5.30
N MET A 70 5.04 17.26 6.51
CA MET A 70 5.02 15.81 6.72
C MET A 70 3.65 15.19 6.38
N LYS A 71 2.61 16.03 6.29
CA LYS A 71 1.25 15.62 5.91
C LYS A 71 1.02 15.51 4.41
N LEU A 72 1.98 15.90 3.57
CA LEU A 72 1.83 15.84 2.10
C LEU A 72 1.47 14.45 1.56
N PRO A 73 2.06 13.33 2.03
CA PRO A 73 1.67 11.99 1.57
C PRO A 73 0.20 11.67 1.86
N LEU A 74 -0.32 12.15 3.00
CA LEU A 74 -1.70 11.96 3.43
C LEU A 74 -2.66 12.76 2.53
N LEU A 75 -2.32 14.02 2.25
CA LEU A 75 -3.08 14.90 1.35
C LEU A 75 -3.10 14.37 -0.08
N ALA A 76 -1.94 13.95 -0.62
CA ALA A 76 -1.84 13.36 -1.95
C ALA A 76 -2.59 12.03 -2.07
N GLY A 77 -2.57 11.21 -1.00
CA GLY A 77 -3.33 9.98 -0.90
C GLY A 77 -4.83 10.21 -0.99
N LEU A 78 -5.33 11.13 -0.17
CA LEU A 78 -6.73 11.49 -0.16
C LEU A 78 -7.16 12.12 -1.49
N ALA A 79 -6.33 12.99 -2.07
CA ALA A 79 -6.60 13.61 -3.36
C ALA A 79 -6.79 12.58 -4.47
N ALA A 80 -5.90 11.58 -4.53
CA ALA A 80 -5.99 10.53 -5.51
C ALA A 80 -7.22 9.62 -5.29
N ILE A 81 -7.56 9.31 -4.04
CA ILE A 81 -8.78 8.55 -3.73
C ILE A 81 -10.04 9.33 -4.13
N ARG A 82 -10.13 10.63 -3.82
CA ARG A 82 -11.26 11.48 -4.25
C ARG A 82 -11.39 11.52 -5.78
N ALA A 83 -10.26 11.63 -6.49
CA ALA A 83 -10.25 11.59 -7.96
C ALA A 83 -10.79 10.25 -8.48
N PHE A 84 -10.31 9.13 -7.92
CA PHE A 84 -10.82 7.80 -8.28
C PHE A 84 -12.31 7.63 -8.00
N GLN A 85 -12.80 8.07 -6.84
CA GLN A 85 -14.21 7.99 -6.48
C GLN A 85 -15.12 8.75 -7.45
N LYS A 86 -14.67 9.90 -7.98
CA LYS A 86 -15.40 10.62 -9.04
C LYS A 86 -15.44 9.86 -10.37
N ILE A 87 -14.36 9.18 -10.73
CA ILE A 87 -14.24 8.45 -11.99
C ILE A 87 -15.04 7.14 -11.94
N LYS A 88 -14.91 6.41 -10.82
CA LYS A 88 -15.53 5.12 -10.59
C LYS A 88 -15.80 4.93 -9.10
N GLU A 89 -17.07 4.81 -8.74
CA GLU A 89 -17.47 4.49 -7.38
C GLU A 89 -16.98 3.08 -6.99
N ALA A 90 -16.14 3.02 -5.95
CA ALA A 90 -15.64 1.80 -5.33
C ALA A 90 -15.05 2.11 -3.94
N GLU A 91 -14.76 1.07 -3.16
CA GLU A 91 -14.13 1.17 -1.85
C GLU A 91 -12.61 1.29 -1.97
N TYR A 92 -12.13 2.48 -2.26
CA TYR A 92 -10.70 2.80 -2.20
C TYR A 92 -10.27 3.06 -0.76
N GLN A 93 -9.10 2.56 -0.41
CA GLN A 93 -8.55 2.67 0.93
C GLN A 93 -7.17 3.30 0.90
N PHE A 94 -6.86 4.08 1.92
CA PHE A 94 -5.54 4.65 2.12
C PHE A 94 -4.72 3.77 3.07
N LYS A 95 -3.62 3.21 2.58
CA LYS A 95 -2.66 2.49 3.43
C LYS A 95 -1.53 3.43 3.79
N TRP A 96 -1.50 3.78 5.08
CA TRP A 96 -0.41 4.58 5.64
C TRP A 96 0.94 3.92 5.31
N THR A 97 1.91 4.67 4.78
CA THR A 97 1.99 6.13 4.75
C THR A 97 1.59 6.77 3.42
N ASN A 98 1.46 6.00 2.34
CA ASN A 98 1.58 6.56 0.99
C ASN A 98 1.02 5.66 -0.12
N ASP A 99 0.29 4.60 0.22
CA ASP A 99 -0.23 3.67 -0.77
C ASP A 99 -1.76 3.75 -0.86
N ILE A 100 -2.27 3.56 -2.06
CA ILE A 100 -3.72 3.53 -2.36
C ILE A 100 -4.07 2.08 -2.66
N TYR A 101 -5.11 1.59 -2.00
CA TYR A 101 -5.56 0.20 -2.06
C TYR A 101 -6.98 0.12 -2.60
N LEU A 102 -7.27 -0.99 -3.24
CA LEU A 102 -8.58 -1.39 -3.75
C LEU A 102 -8.64 -2.92 -3.68
N GLN A 103 -9.70 -3.49 -3.10
CA GLN A 103 -9.84 -4.95 -2.93
C GLN A 103 -8.59 -5.60 -2.31
N ASP A 104 -8.07 -5.02 -1.21
CA ASP A 104 -6.85 -5.44 -0.51
C ASP A 104 -5.54 -5.47 -1.34
N LYS A 105 -5.57 -4.94 -2.56
CA LYS A 105 -4.42 -4.86 -3.46
C LYS A 105 -4.01 -3.43 -3.70
N LYS A 106 -2.72 -3.22 -3.97
CA LYS A 106 -2.16 -1.91 -4.25
C LYS A 106 -2.60 -1.42 -5.63
N LEU A 107 -3.32 -0.30 -5.64
CA LEU A 107 -3.73 0.44 -6.83
C LEU A 107 -2.71 1.51 -7.21
N GLY A 108 -2.04 2.10 -6.21
CA GLY A 108 -1.13 3.21 -6.44
C GLY A 108 -0.17 3.47 -5.30
N GLY A 109 0.84 4.30 -5.55
CA GLY A 109 1.83 4.71 -4.57
C GLY A 109 2.28 6.14 -4.78
N ILE A 110 2.59 6.80 -3.67
CA ILE A 110 3.02 8.21 -3.63
C ILE A 110 4.47 8.29 -3.13
N LEU A 111 5.26 9.11 -3.79
CA LEU A 111 6.64 9.43 -3.44
C LEU A 111 6.80 10.95 -3.38
N ILE A 112 6.98 11.46 -2.16
CA ILE A 112 7.30 12.88 -1.95
C ILE A 112 8.81 13.01 -1.83
N GLU A 113 9.41 13.80 -2.72
CA GLU A 113 10.79 14.25 -2.60
C GLU A 113 10.84 15.76 -2.40
N ARG A 114 11.98 16.25 -1.91
CA ARG A 114 12.22 17.68 -1.72
C ARG A 114 13.52 18.08 -2.38
N ARG A 115 13.50 19.23 -3.06
CA ARG A 115 14.71 19.90 -3.55
C ARG A 115 14.64 21.36 -3.11
N GLU A 116 15.60 21.77 -2.28
CA GLU A 116 15.61 23.09 -1.66
C GLU A 116 14.31 23.37 -0.89
N ASN A 117 13.45 24.25 -1.40
CA ASN A 117 12.15 24.57 -0.81
C ASN A 117 10.97 23.94 -1.55
N ASP A 118 11.21 23.31 -2.70
CA ASP A 118 10.17 22.73 -3.53
C ASP A 118 9.95 21.25 -3.21
N PHE A 119 8.70 20.82 -3.29
CA PHE A 119 8.27 19.44 -3.14
C PHE A 119 7.88 18.86 -4.49
N LEU A 120 8.35 17.65 -4.74
CA LEU A 120 8.03 16.85 -5.90
C LEU A 120 7.11 15.73 -5.48
N ILE A 121 5.86 15.82 -5.91
CA ILE A 121 4.81 14.89 -5.52
C ILE A 121 4.62 13.89 -6.65
N GLY A 122 5.40 12.81 -6.59
CA GLY A 122 5.35 11.68 -7.50
C GLY A 122 4.22 10.74 -7.17
N ILE A 123 3.41 10.37 -8.16
CA ILE A 123 2.31 9.44 -8.01
C ILE A 123 2.35 8.45 -9.19
N GLY A 124 2.37 7.16 -8.83
CA GLY A 124 2.19 6.06 -9.77
C GLY A 124 0.85 5.37 -9.49
N LEU A 125 -0.02 5.33 -10.49
CA LEU A 125 -1.34 4.69 -10.40
C LEU A 125 -1.52 3.62 -11.48
N ASN A 126 -2.04 2.46 -11.07
CA ASN A 126 -2.44 1.41 -11.99
C ASN A 126 -3.84 1.74 -12.56
N ILE A 127 -3.91 2.22 -13.79
CA ILE A 127 -5.17 2.67 -14.42
C ILE A 127 -5.64 1.66 -15.46
N ASN A 128 -5.01 1.67 -16.64
CA ASN A 128 -5.35 0.83 -17.79
C ASN A 128 -4.33 -0.29 -18.02
N ASN A 129 -3.33 -0.42 -17.13
CA ASN A 129 -2.26 -1.37 -17.31
C ASN A 129 -2.68 -2.78 -16.91
N GLN A 130 -2.07 -3.76 -17.57
CA GLN A 130 -2.11 -5.14 -17.13
C GLN A 130 -1.10 -5.33 -15.99
N ILE A 131 -1.59 -5.81 -14.85
CA ILE A 131 -0.73 -6.14 -13.73
C ILE A 131 0.08 -7.40 -14.06
N PRO A 132 1.42 -7.36 -13.96
CA PRO A 132 2.27 -8.54 -14.16
C PRO A 132 1.84 -9.70 -13.25
N LEU A 133 1.90 -10.94 -13.77
CA LEU A 133 1.44 -12.14 -13.08
C LEU A 133 2.11 -12.31 -11.72
N GLU A 134 3.39 -11.94 -11.62
CA GLU A 134 4.23 -12.04 -10.42
C GLU A 134 3.69 -11.20 -9.25
N ILE A 135 2.98 -10.11 -9.55
CA ILE A 135 2.47 -9.18 -8.53
C ILE A 135 0.94 -9.06 -8.53
N LYS A 136 0.23 -9.83 -9.36
CA LYS A 136 -1.24 -9.81 -9.47
C LYS A 136 -1.98 -10.13 -8.17
N HIS A 137 -1.32 -10.83 -7.25
CA HIS A 137 -1.84 -11.13 -5.92
C HIS A 137 -1.74 -9.96 -4.92
N ILE A 138 -0.93 -8.93 -5.21
CA ILE A 138 -0.70 -7.75 -4.35
C ILE A 138 -0.99 -6.41 -5.02
N ALA A 139 -1.25 -6.38 -6.32
CA ALA A 139 -1.54 -5.17 -7.09
C ALA A 139 -2.78 -5.36 -7.98
N ILE A 140 -3.48 -4.27 -8.25
CA ILE A 140 -4.69 -4.21 -9.08
C ILE A 140 -4.65 -2.95 -9.94
N SER A 141 -5.23 -3.00 -11.15
CA SER A 141 -5.51 -1.79 -11.94
C SER A 141 -6.99 -1.46 -11.98
N LEU A 142 -7.33 -0.18 -12.21
CA LEU A 142 -8.72 0.26 -12.26
C LEU A 142 -9.52 -0.45 -13.38
N GLN A 143 -8.87 -0.79 -14.49
CA GLN A 143 -9.44 -1.56 -15.60
C GLN A 143 -9.84 -3.00 -15.20
N GLU A 144 -9.28 -3.57 -14.11
CA GLU A 144 -9.71 -4.89 -13.64
C GLU A 144 -11.11 -4.87 -12.99
N LEU A 145 -11.59 -3.72 -12.51
CA LEU A 145 -12.97 -3.60 -12.01
C LEU A 145 -14.00 -3.63 -13.14
N GLU A 146 -13.66 -2.99 -14.25
CA GLU A 146 -14.52 -2.84 -15.41
C GLU A 146 -13.62 -2.70 -16.64
N LYS A 147 -13.86 -3.51 -17.68
CA LYS A 147 -13.08 -3.53 -18.94
C LYS A 147 -13.31 -2.27 -19.78
N LYS A 148 -13.06 -1.11 -19.18
CA LYS A 148 -13.20 0.23 -19.71
C LYS A 148 -11.83 0.91 -19.62
N GLU A 149 -11.49 1.67 -20.66
CA GLU A 149 -10.31 2.52 -20.64
C GLU A 149 -10.64 3.90 -20.06
N TYR A 150 -9.71 4.42 -19.26
CA TYR A 150 -9.81 5.74 -18.65
C TYR A 150 -8.78 6.69 -19.27
N SER A 151 -9.13 7.97 -19.42
CA SER A 151 -8.21 9.01 -19.90
C SER A 151 -7.17 9.33 -18.82
N ILE A 152 -5.93 8.84 -19.00
CA ILE A 152 -4.83 9.07 -18.04
C ILE A 152 -4.63 10.57 -17.75
N PRO A 153 -4.56 11.48 -18.75
CA PRO A 153 -4.44 12.91 -18.49
C PRO A 153 -5.57 13.47 -17.63
N GLU A 154 -6.83 13.06 -17.85
CA GLU A 154 -7.96 13.53 -17.04
C GLU A 154 -7.86 13.05 -15.60
N VAL A 155 -7.50 11.77 -15.38
CA VAL A 155 -7.26 11.24 -14.03
C VAL A 155 -6.17 12.04 -13.32
N VAL A 156 -5.05 12.29 -14.00
CA VAL A 156 -3.91 13.05 -13.45
C VAL A 156 -4.33 14.46 -13.07
N LEU A 157 -5.02 15.18 -13.95
CA LEU A 157 -5.47 16.55 -13.69
C LEU A 157 -6.46 16.60 -12.52
N GLU A 158 -7.42 15.68 -12.46
CA GLU A 158 -8.37 15.59 -11.35
C GLU A 158 -7.66 15.32 -10.01
N VAL A 159 -6.64 14.45 -9.98
CA VAL A 159 -5.83 14.21 -8.76
C VAL A 159 -5.18 15.50 -8.28
N VAL A 160 -4.57 16.29 -9.18
CA VAL A 160 -3.89 17.52 -8.79
C VAL A 160 -4.89 18.62 -8.40
N GLU A 161 -6.06 18.70 -9.03
CA GLU A 161 -7.14 19.60 -8.63
C GLU A 161 -7.71 19.28 -7.23
N GLN A 162 -7.91 17.99 -6.93
CA GLN A 162 -8.26 17.54 -5.58
C GLN A 162 -7.18 17.90 -4.57
N PHE A 163 -5.91 17.74 -4.94
CA PHE A 163 -4.79 18.10 -4.09
C PHE A 163 -4.74 19.61 -3.80
N GLN A 164 -4.91 20.45 -4.82
CA GLN A 164 -4.96 21.92 -4.65
C GLN A 164 -6.07 22.32 -3.68
N THR A 165 -7.25 21.73 -3.83
CA THR A 165 -8.39 21.97 -2.93
C THR A 165 -8.04 21.59 -1.49
N LEU A 166 -7.54 20.37 -1.29
CA LEU A 166 -7.13 19.87 0.03
C LEU A 166 -5.99 20.69 0.64
N TRP A 167 -5.06 21.18 -0.18
CA TRP A 167 -3.96 22.02 0.26
C TRP A 167 -4.47 23.36 0.80
N GLU A 168 -5.39 24.02 0.10
CA GLU A 168 -5.99 25.27 0.57
C GLU A 168 -6.83 25.05 1.83
N GLU A 169 -7.59 23.94 1.91
CA GLU A 169 -8.33 23.56 3.12
C GLU A 169 -7.40 23.34 4.32
N TYR A 170 -6.28 22.64 4.10
CA TYR A 170 -5.28 22.41 5.13
C TYR A 170 -4.66 23.73 5.61
N LYS A 171 -4.33 24.65 4.71
CA LYS A 171 -3.83 25.99 5.05
C LYS A 171 -4.83 26.83 5.83
N GLN A 172 -6.13 26.62 5.60
CA GLN A 172 -7.21 27.26 6.35
C GLN A 172 -7.47 26.60 7.72
N GLY A 173 -6.66 25.63 8.12
CA GLY A 173 -6.75 24.98 9.43
C GLY A 173 -7.73 23.81 9.48
N LYS A 174 -8.25 23.33 8.33
CA LYS A 174 -9.22 22.22 8.27
C LYS A 174 -8.58 20.83 8.38
N TRP A 175 -7.47 20.73 9.11
CA TRP A 175 -6.73 19.47 9.21
C TRP A 175 -7.55 18.37 9.88
N LYS A 176 -8.36 18.69 10.88
CA LYS A 176 -9.16 17.70 11.61
C LYS A 176 -10.21 17.04 10.72
N GLU A 177 -10.86 17.82 9.84
CA GLU A 177 -11.84 17.31 8.88
C GLU A 177 -11.18 16.40 7.85
N ILE A 178 -10.05 16.84 7.29
CA ILE A 178 -9.25 16.04 6.35
C ILE A 178 -8.80 14.73 7.01
N LEU A 179 -8.25 14.80 8.22
CA LEU A 179 -7.78 13.63 8.95
C LEU A 179 -8.92 12.65 9.27
N ALA A 180 -10.11 13.16 9.61
CA ALA A 180 -11.27 12.32 9.85
C ALA A 180 -11.68 11.53 8.59
N GLU A 181 -11.59 12.14 7.40
CA GLU A 181 -11.83 11.44 6.13
C GLU A 181 -10.77 10.37 5.87
N ILE A 182 -9.49 10.69 6.07
CA ILE A 182 -8.39 9.72 5.91
C ILE A 182 -8.55 8.54 6.87
N ASN A 183 -8.92 8.78 8.13
CA ASN A 183 -9.13 7.72 9.10
C ASN A 183 -10.33 6.81 8.77
N LYS A 184 -11.38 7.34 8.12
CA LYS A 184 -12.51 6.51 7.64
C LYS A 184 -12.10 5.50 6.57
N ILE A 185 -11.10 5.86 5.75
CA ILE A 185 -10.59 5.02 4.66
C ILE A 185 -9.25 4.36 5.01
N ASN A 186 -8.82 4.38 6.29
CA ASN A 186 -7.54 3.84 6.71
C ASN A 186 -7.53 2.30 6.59
N TYR A 187 -6.82 1.80 5.59
CA TYR A 187 -6.67 0.38 5.29
C TYR A 187 -6.16 -0.45 6.48
N LEU A 188 -5.30 0.14 7.31
CA LEU A 188 -4.64 -0.58 8.40
C LEU A 188 -5.46 -0.58 9.69
N TYR A 189 -6.49 0.26 9.81
CA TYR A 189 -7.24 0.39 11.05
C TYR A 189 -7.78 -0.97 11.52
N GLY A 190 -7.53 -1.30 12.79
CA GLY A 190 -7.92 -2.57 13.39
C GLY A 190 -7.12 -3.79 12.94
N LYS A 191 -6.24 -3.65 11.93
CA LYS A 191 -5.36 -4.74 11.49
C LYS A 191 -4.14 -4.85 12.41
N ARG A 192 -3.68 -6.09 12.61
CA ARG A 192 -2.38 -6.33 13.23
C ARG A 192 -1.29 -6.01 12.22
N ALA A 193 -0.28 -5.27 12.65
CA ALA A 193 0.84 -4.93 11.80
C ALA A 193 2.13 -4.87 12.62
N ALA A 194 3.26 -5.06 11.94
CA ALA A 194 4.55 -4.67 12.47
C ALA A 194 5.01 -3.37 11.79
N LEU A 195 5.51 -2.41 12.56
CA LEU A 195 6.05 -1.15 12.07
C LEU A 195 7.54 -1.09 12.38
N ARG A 196 8.33 -0.77 11.35
CA ARG A 196 9.78 -0.50 11.48
C ARG A 196 10.12 0.94 11.14
N ALA A 197 10.65 1.66 12.13
CA ALA A 197 11.15 3.02 11.99
C ALA A 197 12.59 3.10 12.55
N GLY A 198 13.58 3.07 11.65
CA GLY A 198 14.98 2.91 12.06
C GLY A 198 15.19 1.59 12.80
N ASN A 199 15.75 1.66 14.01
CA ASN A 199 15.94 0.50 14.89
C ASN A 199 14.69 0.16 15.73
N LEU A 200 13.65 0.99 15.68
CA LEU A 200 12.42 0.73 16.41
C LEU A 200 11.58 -0.26 15.61
N PHE A 201 11.23 -1.37 16.26
CA PHE A 201 10.31 -2.38 15.76
C PHE A 201 9.16 -2.52 16.77
N VAL A 202 7.93 -2.39 16.31
CA VAL A 202 6.74 -2.54 17.16
C VAL A 202 5.70 -3.34 16.42
N GLU A 203 5.14 -4.33 17.10
CA GLU A 203 4.04 -5.16 16.62
C GLU A 203 2.81 -4.92 17.49
N GLY A 204 1.64 -4.88 16.88
CA GLY A 204 0.40 -4.59 17.60
C GLY A 204 -0.77 -4.29 16.68
N ILE A 205 -1.86 -3.77 17.26
CA ILE A 205 -3.08 -3.43 16.52
C ILE A 205 -3.06 -1.97 16.15
N VAL A 206 -3.10 -1.72 14.84
CA VAL A 206 -3.12 -0.36 14.31
C VAL A 206 -4.41 0.33 14.68
N GLN A 207 -4.27 1.53 15.23
CA GLN A 207 -5.36 2.43 15.56
C GLN A 207 -5.49 3.48 14.45
N GLN A 208 -5.79 4.72 14.82
CA GLN A 208 -5.96 5.81 13.89
C GLN A 208 -4.61 6.47 13.54
N ILE A 209 -4.66 7.34 12.55
CA ILE A 209 -3.64 8.36 12.32
C ILE A 209 -4.00 9.54 13.22
N ASN A 210 -3.06 10.01 14.03
CA ASN A 210 -3.30 11.09 14.99
C ASN A 210 -3.18 12.48 14.36
N ASP A 211 -3.41 13.54 15.16
CA ASP A 211 -3.39 14.94 14.72
C ASP A 211 -2.03 15.39 14.12
N LYS A 212 -0.94 14.64 14.34
CA LYS A 212 0.36 14.92 13.72
C LYS A 212 0.57 14.19 12.39
N GLY A 213 -0.38 13.37 11.95
CA GLY A 213 -0.24 12.52 10.77
C GLY A 213 0.52 11.21 11.06
N GLU A 214 0.69 10.86 12.33
CA GLU A 214 1.42 9.66 12.76
C GLU A 214 0.46 8.48 12.89
N ILE A 215 0.84 7.30 12.39
CA ILE A 215 0.04 6.09 12.63
C ILE A 215 0.26 5.61 14.06
N GLU A 216 -0.82 5.25 14.74
CA GLU A 216 -0.77 4.73 16.10
C GLU A 216 -0.93 3.21 16.13
N ILE A 217 -0.20 2.56 17.03
CA ILE A 217 -0.26 1.12 17.26
C ILE A 217 -0.35 0.83 18.76
N ILE A 218 -1.30 -0.01 19.15
CA ILE A 218 -1.38 -0.53 20.52
C ILE A 218 -0.54 -1.80 20.59
N SER A 219 0.47 -1.76 21.45
CA SER A 219 1.41 -2.85 21.71
C SER A 219 1.68 -2.92 23.21
N GLU A 220 1.48 -4.10 23.83
CA GLU A 220 1.63 -4.28 25.29
C GLU A 220 0.85 -3.23 26.11
N GLU A 221 -0.42 -2.99 25.73
CA GLU A 221 -1.32 -1.99 26.35
C GLU A 221 -0.84 -0.53 26.26
N LYS A 222 0.21 -0.24 25.46
CA LYS A 222 0.72 1.12 25.22
C LYS A 222 0.51 1.54 23.77
N ILE A 223 0.06 2.77 23.59
CA ILE A 223 0.01 3.41 22.27
C ILE A 223 1.40 3.93 21.92
N LYS A 224 1.87 3.61 20.71
CA LYS A 224 3.08 4.17 20.10
C LYS A 224 2.71 4.81 18.76
N SER A 225 3.25 6.00 18.50
CA SER A 225 2.95 6.78 17.29
C SER A 225 4.18 6.87 16.39
N PHE A 226 3.97 6.81 15.08
CA PHE A 226 5.03 6.80 14.07
C PHE A 226 4.78 7.83 12.98
N ALA A 227 5.67 8.81 12.83
CA ALA A 227 5.63 9.78 11.72
C ALA A 227 6.20 9.19 10.41
N ILE A 228 7.16 8.27 10.54
CA ILE A 228 7.80 7.56 9.45
C ILE A 228 7.93 6.10 9.82
N GLY A 229 7.88 5.23 8.82
CA GLY A 229 8.02 3.81 9.05
C GLY A 229 7.71 3.00 7.81
N GLU A 230 7.92 1.70 7.94
CA GLU A 230 7.48 0.70 6.99
C GLU A 230 6.58 -0.28 7.74
N VAL A 231 5.43 -0.55 7.13
CA VAL A 231 4.57 -1.67 7.54
C VAL A 231 5.24 -2.94 7.05
N ILE A 232 5.82 -3.67 7.99
CA ILE A 232 6.38 -4.99 7.78
C ILE A 232 5.27 -6.00 7.97
N ARG A 233 5.17 -6.93 7.03
CA ARG A 233 4.40 -8.15 7.24
C ARG A 233 5.21 -9.06 8.13
N GLU A 234 4.67 -9.43 9.27
CA GLU A 234 5.33 -10.40 10.13
C GLU A 234 5.43 -11.74 9.40
N ARG A 235 6.64 -12.30 9.36
CA ARG A 235 6.89 -13.54 8.66
C ARG A 235 6.67 -14.73 9.57
N ILE A 236 5.74 -15.59 9.18
CA ILE A 236 5.34 -16.77 9.95
C ILE A 236 5.53 -18.02 9.10
N VAL A 237 6.19 -19.02 9.67
CA VAL A 237 6.19 -20.37 9.11
C VAL A 237 4.96 -21.10 9.63
N PHE A 238 4.04 -21.43 8.73
CA PHE A 238 2.81 -22.14 9.02
C PHE A 238 2.94 -23.61 8.59
N PRO A 239 2.79 -24.59 9.51
CA PRO A 239 2.74 -26.00 9.14
C PRO A 239 1.44 -26.24 8.36
N LEU A 240 1.55 -26.47 7.06
CA LEU A 240 0.40 -26.68 6.19
C LEU A 240 0.20 -28.18 5.97
N GLU A 241 -0.88 -28.71 6.54
CA GLU A 241 -1.41 -30.06 6.28
C GLU A 241 -2.38 -30.04 5.09
N ALA A 242 -2.56 -31.21 4.46
CA ALA A 242 -3.39 -31.41 3.26
C ALA A 242 -4.89 -31.55 3.61
N ASP A 243 -5.43 -30.56 4.30
CA ASP A 243 -6.83 -30.47 4.72
C ASP A 243 -7.37 -29.03 4.60
N ALA A 244 -8.69 -28.90 4.52
CA ALA A 244 -9.33 -27.61 4.25
C ALA A 244 -9.25 -26.62 5.43
N GLU A 245 -9.10 -27.10 6.66
CA GLU A 245 -8.99 -26.23 7.85
C GLU A 245 -7.61 -25.57 7.91
N SER A 246 -6.56 -26.35 7.68
CA SER A 246 -5.17 -25.88 7.55
C SER A 246 -5.04 -24.81 6.46
N PHE A 247 -5.67 -25.04 5.30
CA PHE A 247 -5.73 -24.05 4.20
C PHE A 247 -6.48 -22.77 4.58
N ALA A 248 -7.64 -22.90 5.26
CA ALA A 248 -8.40 -21.75 5.73
C ALA A 248 -7.59 -20.91 6.73
N LYS A 249 -6.87 -21.54 7.67
CA LYS A 249 -6.00 -20.83 8.63
C LYS A 249 -4.85 -20.11 7.95
N ALA A 250 -4.17 -20.76 7.00
CA ALA A 250 -3.12 -20.12 6.21
C ALA A 250 -3.64 -18.93 5.40
N TYR A 251 -4.85 -19.06 4.82
CA TYR A 251 -5.54 -17.98 4.12
C TYR A 251 -5.87 -16.81 5.06
N ILE A 252 -6.46 -17.07 6.23
CA ILE A 252 -6.79 -16.03 7.22
C ILE A 252 -5.54 -15.25 7.65
N LEU A 253 -4.42 -15.94 7.92
CA LEU A 253 -3.15 -15.29 8.26
C LEU A 253 -2.66 -14.40 7.11
N LYS A 254 -2.73 -14.88 5.87
CA LYS A 254 -2.38 -14.08 4.69
C LYS A 254 -3.23 -12.81 4.56
N GLU A 255 -4.56 -12.95 4.67
CA GLU A 255 -5.50 -11.82 4.59
C GLU A 255 -5.32 -10.83 5.75
N ALA A 256 -4.88 -11.33 6.91
CA ALA A 256 -4.45 -10.52 8.04
C ALA A 256 -3.07 -9.87 7.86
N SER A 257 -2.53 -9.87 6.62
CA SER A 257 -1.27 -9.22 6.23
C SER A 257 -0.01 -9.83 6.85
N TYR A 258 -0.02 -11.12 7.21
CA TYR A 258 1.19 -11.86 7.53
C TYR A 258 1.94 -12.30 6.24
N ASP A 259 3.27 -12.36 6.30
CA ASP A 259 4.12 -12.99 5.28
C ASP A 259 4.21 -14.48 5.60
N VAL A 260 3.20 -15.23 5.17
CA VAL A 260 3.05 -16.66 5.51
C VAL A 260 3.92 -17.52 4.59
N ILE A 261 4.75 -18.35 5.19
CA ILE A 261 5.50 -19.42 4.54
C ILE A 261 4.85 -20.74 4.92
N ALA A 262 4.19 -21.38 3.96
CA ALA A 262 3.62 -22.70 4.13
C ALA A 262 4.73 -23.75 4.11
N CYS A 263 5.00 -24.36 5.26
CA CYS A 263 5.88 -25.52 5.39
C CYS A 263 5.00 -26.78 5.28
N LEU A 264 5.14 -27.54 4.19
CA LEU A 264 4.26 -28.69 3.97
C LEU A 264 4.54 -29.79 4.99
N VAL A 265 3.47 -30.33 5.58
CA VAL A 265 3.52 -31.46 6.50
C VAL A 265 2.76 -32.63 5.86
N GLY A 266 3.49 -33.71 5.55
CA GLY A 266 2.95 -34.89 4.89
C GLY A 266 2.87 -34.79 3.36
N GLU A 267 2.15 -35.73 2.75
CA GLU A 267 2.02 -35.82 1.29
C GLU A 267 0.81 -35.03 0.77
N PHE A 268 1.03 -34.29 -0.33
CA PHE A 268 0.01 -33.48 -0.97
C PHE A 268 -0.34 -34.08 -2.33
N SER A 269 -1.56 -34.58 -2.48
CA SER A 269 -2.09 -35.05 -3.77
C SER A 269 -2.17 -33.91 -4.80
N GLU A 270 -2.29 -34.24 -6.09
CA GLU A 270 -2.43 -33.24 -7.17
C GLU A 270 -3.58 -32.23 -6.91
N SER A 271 -4.69 -32.70 -6.33
CA SER A 271 -5.82 -31.83 -5.99
C SER A 271 -5.45 -30.77 -4.93
N TRP A 272 -4.64 -31.13 -3.93
CA TRP A 272 -4.17 -30.20 -2.92
C TRP A 272 -3.05 -29.29 -3.43
N GLN A 273 -2.22 -29.79 -4.36
CA GLN A 273 -1.23 -28.96 -5.05
C GLN A 273 -1.90 -27.82 -5.83
N ALA A 274 -2.97 -28.10 -6.57
CA ALA A 274 -3.73 -27.06 -7.29
C ALA A 274 -4.35 -26.02 -6.33
N LYS A 275 -4.90 -26.47 -5.19
CA LYS A 275 -5.41 -25.57 -4.15
C LYS A 275 -4.30 -24.71 -3.53
N LEU A 276 -3.10 -25.25 -3.38
CA LEU A 276 -1.94 -24.55 -2.82
C LEU A 276 -1.50 -23.38 -3.70
N GLU A 277 -1.55 -23.56 -5.02
CA GLU A 277 -1.24 -22.48 -5.98
C GLU A 277 -2.20 -21.29 -5.84
N ASN A 278 -3.47 -21.55 -5.53
CA ASN A 278 -4.48 -20.50 -5.31
C ASN A 278 -4.26 -19.69 -4.02
N LEU A 279 -3.56 -20.25 -3.02
CA LEU A 279 -3.20 -19.50 -1.82
C LEU A 279 -2.17 -18.41 -2.11
N HIS A 280 -1.39 -18.52 -3.20
CA HIS A 280 -0.31 -17.58 -3.53
C HIS A 280 0.65 -17.31 -2.35
N LEU A 281 0.97 -18.37 -1.61
CA LEU A 281 1.92 -18.33 -0.51
C LEU A 281 3.29 -18.85 -0.96
N LYS A 282 4.32 -18.45 -0.22
CA LYS A 282 5.62 -19.11 -0.34
C LYS A 282 5.52 -20.50 0.26
N VAL A 283 5.96 -21.51 -0.48
CA VAL A 283 5.88 -22.91 -0.05
C VAL A 283 7.29 -23.48 0.15
N GLU A 284 7.52 -24.11 1.29
CA GLU A 284 8.70 -24.92 1.57
C GLU A 284 8.30 -26.40 1.69
N ARG A 285 9.00 -27.27 0.95
CA ARG A 285 8.60 -28.67 0.74
C ARG A 285 9.57 -29.68 1.33
N ASN A 286 10.84 -29.30 1.46
CA ASN A 286 11.94 -30.23 1.70
C ASN A 286 12.72 -29.89 2.98
N MET A 287 12.12 -29.13 3.88
CA MET A 287 12.76 -28.69 5.12
C MET A 287 11.80 -28.89 6.27
N SER A 288 12.35 -29.19 7.45
CA SER A 288 11.58 -29.17 8.68
C SER A 288 11.12 -27.74 9.02
N LEU A 289 10.15 -27.63 9.93
CA LEU A 289 9.66 -26.35 10.43
C LEU A 289 10.82 -25.49 10.98
N GLU A 290 11.70 -26.09 11.79
CA GLU A 290 12.82 -25.39 12.44
C GLU A 290 13.86 -24.89 11.41
N GLU A 291 14.19 -25.70 10.42
CA GLU A 291 15.10 -25.32 9.33
C GLU A 291 14.50 -24.18 8.48
N THR A 292 13.20 -24.26 8.20
CA THR A 292 12.45 -23.23 7.47
C THR A 292 12.45 -21.91 8.24
N MET A 293 12.21 -21.94 9.55
CA MET A 293 12.27 -20.76 10.41
C MET A 293 13.65 -20.12 10.40
N LYS A 294 14.72 -20.91 10.53
CA LYS A 294 16.10 -20.41 10.46
C LYS A 294 16.42 -19.80 9.10
N LYS A 295 16.07 -20.49 8.00
CA LYS A 295 16.30 -20.04 6.62
C LYS A 295 15.65 -18.69 6.34
N TYR A 296 14.43 -18.49 6.84
CA TYR A 296 13.64 -17.31 6.53
C TYR A 296 13.63 -16.24 7.64
N GLN A 297 14.35 -16.48 8.74
CA GLN A 297 14.37 -15.64 9.94
C GLN A 297 12.95 -15.32 10.41
N ALA A 298 12.12 -16.37 10.48
CA ALA A 298 10.69 -16.31 10.70
C ALA A 298 10.29 -16.96 12.03
N LYS A 299 9.16 -16.54 12.58
CA LYS A 299 8.57 -17.16 13.78
C LYS A 299 7.77 -18.40 13.41
N SER A 300 7.65 -19.37 14.32
CA SER A 300 6.76 -20.51 14.13
C SER A 300 5.32 -20.10 14.37
N PHE A 301 4.38 -20.65 13.61
CA PHE A 301 2.97 -20.65 14.00
C PHE A 301 2.76 -21.30 15.39
N LEU A 302 3.53 -22.33 15.72
CA LEU A 302 3.40 -23.07 16.98
C LEU A 302 3.85 -22.25 18.20
N ASP A 303 4.74 -21.27 18.00
CA ASP A 303 5.17 -20.34 19.06
C ASP A 303 4.06 -19.32 19.39
N PHE A 304 3.07 -19.20 18.51
CA PHE A 304 1.94 -18.28 18.59
C PHE A 304 0.64 -19.00 18.18
N SER A 305 0.27 -20.09 18.87
CA SER A 305 -1.02 -20.80 18.62
C SER A 305 -2.25 -19.87 18.70
N ASN A 306 -2.05 -18.72 19.33
CA ASN A 306 -2.97 -17.65 19.60
C ASN A 306 -2.72 -16.44 18.68
N LEU A 307 -2.47 -16.68 17.39
CA LEU A 307 -2.31 -15.59 16.45
C LEU A 307 -3.60 -14.79 16.35
N PHE A 308 -3.48 -13.48 16.58
CA PHE A 308 -4.57 -12.51 16.67
C PHE A 308 -5.69 -12.68 15.62
N PRO A 309 -5.44 -12.94 14.32
CA PRO A 309 -6.55 -13.15 13.40
C PRO A 309 -7.25 -14.51 13.61
N LEU A 310 -6.58 -15.56 14.06
CA LEU A 310 -7.25 -16.84 14.31
C LEU A 310 -8.09 -16.82 15.59
N GLU A 311 -7.65 -16.10 16.62
CA GLU A 311 -8.43 -15.93 17.86
C GLU A 311 -9.70 -15.09 17.66
N ASN A 312 -9.70 -14.18 16.68
CA ASN A 312 -10.83 -13.30 16.39
C ASN A 312 -11.81 -13.88 15.36
N TYR A 313 -11.55 -15.07 14.82
CA TYR A 313 -12.48 -15.76 13.92
C TYR A 313 -13.18 -16.85 14.73
N SER A 314 -14.52 -16.80 14.78
CA SER A 314 -15.29 -17.90 15.34
C SER A 314 -15.03 -19.18 14.55
N GLU A 315 -15.19 -20.35 15.19
CA GLU A 315 -15.14 -21.64 14.48
C GLU A 315 -16.06 -21.64 13.25
N GLU A 316 -17.23 -21.01 13.34
CA GLU A 316 -18.18 -20.84 12.22
C GLU A 316 -17.56 -20.07 11.04
N LYS A 317 -16.78 -19.02 11.30
CA LYS A 317 -16.15 -18.20 10.25
C LYS A 317 -14.96 -18.91 9.61
N ILE A 318 -14.22 -19.70 10.39
CA ILE A 318 -13.19 -20.59 9.84
C ILE A 318 -13.85 -21.63 8.94
N GLN A 319 -14.93 -22.28 9.39
CA GLN A 319 -15.70 -23.25 8.60
C GLN A 319 -16.30 -22.66 7.33
N GLU A 320 -16.73 -21.40 7.34
CA GLU A 320 -17.20 -20.72 6.14
C GLU A 320 -16.07 -20.59 5.09
N ILE A 321 -14.88 -20.18 5.51
CA ILE A 321 -13.70 -20.08 4.65
C ILE A 321 -13.24 -21.47 4.19
N THR A 322 -13.34 -22.49 5.03
CA THR A 322 -13.03 -23.89 4.67
C THR A 322 -13.80 -24.33 3.43
N LYS A 323 -15.05 -23.87 3.23
CA LYS A 323 -15.85 -24.19 2.03
C LYS A 323 -15.22 -23.70 0.71
N MET A 324 -14.31 -22.72 0.75
CA MET A 324 -13.56 -22.28 -0.42
C MET A 324 -12.51 -23.31 -0.87
N PHE A 325 -12.15 -24.25 0.01
CA PHE A 325 -11.08 -25.23 -0.18
C PHE A 325 -11.56 -26.68 -0.16
N ILE A 326 -12.87 -26.92 -0.07
CA ILE A 326 -13.50 -28.24 -0.29
C ILE A 326 -13.75 -28.36 -1.79
#